data_AF-A0A813J0Z7-F1
#
_entry.id   AF-A0A813J0Z7-F1
#
_cell.length_a   1.000
_cell.length_b   1.000
_cell.length_c   1.000
_cell.angle_alpha   90.00
_cell.angle_beta   90.00
_cell.angle_gamma   90.00
#
_symmetry.space_group_name_H-M   'P 1'
#
loop_
_entity.id
_entity.type
_entity.pdbx_description
1 polymer ?
#
loop_
_entity_poly.entity_id
_entity_poly.type
_entity_poly.pdbx_seq_one_letter_code
_entity_poly.pdbx_strand_id
1 'polypeptide(L)'
;VLTVGPDGLQSFFGELKKSFNPSKGFGFISSPASESIFGKDCFVLSSEFGDHYPEQGMHVQFKAKMGERGPVASDIRVLDGPGGFGGGKGFGGKGMGMMQWGGKGFGGKGFGGDFGGGFGGGGFGGGFGGKGGFGGGKGGFGGGGFDGGFGGKGGWGAAEPKQDDLYFGLLKNVNEERGFGHIACDAMQKMYGRDMFAHKTSIEEARVGTGQSVSFNISSGPKGPHAVNIKPFDSQSASMTFVGQVKTWNDLKGWGFIDSPAARPIFQSDIFLRKNELGGKTVAVGDQVQFQVDTVGGRASAKNVR
;
A
#
# COMPACT_ATOMS: atom_id res chain seq x y z
N VAL A 1 10.13 9.83 -26.64
CA VAL A 1 8.83 10.19 -27.24
C VAL A 1 8.87 9.71 -28.67
N LEU A 2 8.06 8.72 -29.06
CA LEU A 2 8.17 8.15 -30.41
C LEU A 2 7.11 8.67 -31.38
N THR A 3 5.95 9.11 -30.90
CA THR A 3 4.90 9.72 -31.75
C THR A 3 3.90 10.51 -30.90
N VAL A 4 3.39 11.62 -31.45
CA VAL A 4 2.19 12.31 -30.96
C VAL A 4 1.01 11.67 -31.69
N GLY A 5 0.08 11.07 -30.95
CA GLY A 5 -1.13 10.53 -31.55
C GLY A 5 -2.06 11.64 -32.09
N PRO A 6 -3.07 11.30 -32.89
CA PRO A 6 -4.07 12.28 -33.38
C PRO A 6 -4.86 12.96 -32.25
N ASP A 7 -4.77 12.42 -31.04
CA ASP A 7 -5.33 12.92 -29.79
C ASP A 7 -4.39 13.90 -29.03
N GLY A 8 -3.23 14.25 -29.60
CA GLY A 8 -2.27 15.17 -28.98
C GLY A 8 -1.48 14.58 -27.80
N LEU A 9 -1.75 13.32 -27.45
CA LEU A 9 -1.07 12.61 -26.36
C LEU A 9 0.20 11.92 -26.89
N GLN A 10 1.27 12.01 -26.11
CA GLN A 10 2.55 11.38 -26.42
C GLN A 10 2.56 9.93 -25.93
N SER A 11 3.01 9.03 -26.81
CA SER A 11 3.22 7.62 -26.47
C SER A 11 4.64 7.40 -25.91
N PHE A 12 4.70 6.65 -24.81
CA PHE A 12 5.90 6.30 -24.05
C PHE A 12 6.03 4.78 -23.93
N PHE A 13 7.25 4.33 -23.67
CA PHE A 13 7.56 2.95 -23.32
C PHE A 13 8.12 2.91 -21.91
N GLY A 14 7.70 1.95 -21.11
CA GLY A 14 8.16 1.82 -19.73
C GLY A 14 7.96 0.44 -19.17
N GLU A 15 8.38 0.28 -17.93
CA GLU A 15 8.33 -0.98 -17.18
C GLU A 15 7.50 -0.80 -15.92
N LEU A 16 6.69 -1.80 -15.57
CA LEU A 16 5.96 -1.82 -14.31
C LEU A 16 6.92 -2.02 -13.13
N LYS A 17 6.91 -1.07 -12.19
CA LYS A 17 7.70 -1.16 -10.96
C LYS A 17 7.13 -2.17 -9.97
N LYS A 18 8.00 -2.64 -9.05
CA LYS A 18 7.69 -3.54 -7.92
C LYS A 18 6.53 -3.08 -7.04
N SER A 19 6.22 -1.79 -7.04
CA SER A 19 5.13 -1.19 -6.28
C SER A 19 3.73 -1.46 -6.87
N PHE A 20 3.63 -2.14 -8.01
CA PHE A 20 2.35 -2.59 -8.54
C PHE A 20 1.67 -3.55 -7.55
N ASN A 21 0.54 -3.11 -6.99
CA ASN A 21 -0.19 -3.89 -6.01
C ASN A 21 -1.50 -4.40 -6.64
N PRO A 22 -1.55 -5.67 -7.07
CA PRO A 22 -2.74 -6.23 -7.72
C PRO A 22 -3.95 -6.25 -6.78
N SER A 23 -3.74 -6.32 -5.46
CA SER A 23 -4.81 -6.28 -4.47
C SER A 23 -5.39 -4.87 -4.26
N LYS A 24 -4.63 -3.82 -4.57
CA LYS A 24 -5.08 -2.41 -4.51
C LYS A 24 -5.51 -1.85 -5.87
N GLY A 25 -5.25 -2.57 -6.96
CA GLY A 25 -5.69 -2.22 -8.31
C GLY A 25 -4.94 -1.06 -8.96
N PHE A 26 -3.69 -0.77 -8.56
CA PHE A 26 -2.87 0.27 -9.17
C PHE A 26 -1.37 0.02 -9.03
N GLY A 27 -0.57 0.72 -9.83
CA GLY A 27 0.88 0.77 -9.70
C GLY A 27 1.50 1.95 -10.45
N PHE A 28 2.80 1.83 -10.71
CA PHE A 28 3.58 2.88 -11.35
C PHE A 28 4.41 2.31 -12.50
N ILE A 29 4.44 3.04 -13.62
CA ILE A 29 5.26 2.73 -14.78
C ILE A 29 6.48 3.65 -14.75
N SER A 30 7.66 3.03 -14.74
CA SER A 30 8.93 3.72 -14.89
C SER A 30 9.22 3.90 -16.37
N SER A 31 9.37 5.15 -16.81
CA SER A 31 9.83 5.44 -18.16
C SER A 31 10.74 6.67 -18.11
N PRO A 32 12.04 6.51 -18.43
CA PRO A 32 12.98 7.63 -18.44
C PRO A 32 12.53 8.79 -19.33
N ALA A 33 11.82 8.48 -20.43
CA ALA A 33 11.27 9.48 -21.33
C ALA A 33 10.09 10.24 -20.72
N SER A 34 9.22 9.57 -19.96
CA SER A 34 8.12 10.24 -19.25
C SER A 34 8.62 11.04 -18.04
N GLU A 35 9.62 10.51 -17.32
CA GLU A 35 10.20 11.14 -16.14
C GLU A 35 10.95 12.44 -16.52
N SER A 36 11.63 12.46 -17.66
CA SER A 36 12.28 13.68 -18.16
C SER A 36 11.29 14.81 -18.48
N ILE A 37 10.02 14.48 -18.74
CA ILE A 37 8.96 15.44 -19.10
C ILE A 37 8.13 15.83 -17.87
N PHE A 38 7.73 14.86 -17.06
CA PHE A 38 6.81 15.04 -15.94
C PHE A 38 7.50 15.07 -14.57
N GLY A 39 8.81 14.80 -14.52
CA GLY A 39 9.64 14.79 -13.32
C GLY A 39 9.37 13.63 -12.35
N LYS A 40 8.48 12.68 -12.71
CA LYS A 40 8.02 11.57 -11.85
C LYS A 40 7.54 10.37 -12.66
N ASP A 41 7.42 9.22 -12.00
CA ASP A 41 6.79 8.00 -12.53
C ASP A 41 5.31 8.19 -12.84
N CYS A 42 4.83 7.48 -13.87
CA CYS A 42 3.42 7.54 -14.28
C CYS A 42 2.56 6.57 -13.47
N PHE A 43 1.49 7.07 -12.88
CA PHE A 43 0.49 6.26 -12.18
C PHE A 43 -0.39 5.50 -13.17
N VAL A 44 -0.65 4.22 -12.90
CA VAL A 44 -1.51 3.37 -13.74
C VAL A 44 -2.49 2.56 -12.88
N LEU A 45 -3.74 2.43 -13.32
CA LEU A 45 -4.74 1.56 -12.70
C LEU A 45 -4.69 0.16 -13.33
N SER A 46 -4.98 -0.88 -12.55
CA SER A 46 -5.06 -2.25 -13.06
C SER A 46 -6.14 -2.42 -14.12
N SER A 47 -7.20 -1.62 -14.06
CA SER A 47 -8.29 -1.62 -15.06
C SER A 47 -7.83 -1.21 -16.46
N GLU A 48 -6.70 -0.50 -16.58
CA GLU A 48 -6.16 -0.06 -17.88
C GLU A 48 -5.45 -1.20 -18.63
N PHE A 49 -5.19 -2.34 -17.97
CA PHE A 49 -4.53 -3.51 -18.59
C PHE A 49 -5.52 -4.48 -19.26
N GLY A 50 -6.83 -4.24 -19.14
CA GLY A 50 -7.87 -5.11 -19.71
C GLY A 50 -7.77 -6.54 -19.18
N ASP A 51 -7.65 -7.51 -20.10
CA ASP A 51 -7.54 -8.94 -19.77
C ASP A 51 -6.11 -9.38 -19.38
N HIS A 52 -5.12 -8.48 -19.50
CA HIS A 52 -3.75 -8.79 -19.11
C HIS A 52 -3.55 -8.60 -17.61
N TYR A 53 -2.88 -9.55 -16.97
CA TYR A 53 -2.48 -9.41 -15.58
C TYR A 53 -1.16 -8.63 -15.49
N PRO A 54 -1.17 -7.41 -14.93
CA PRO A 54 0.06 -6.62 -14.76
C PRO A 54 1.02 -7.29 -13.77
N GLU A 55 2.19 -7.66 -14.27
CA GLU A 55 3.29 -8.19 -13.47
C GLU A 55 4.43 -7.18 -13.34
N GLN A 56 5.15 -7.24 -12.22
CA GLN A 56 6.37 -6.46 -12.06
C GLN A 56 7.36 -6.84 -13.17
N GLY A 57 8.02 -5.84 -13.77
CA GLY A 57 8.99 -6.07 -14.84
C GLY A 57 8.38 -6.18 -16.23
N MET A 58 7.05 -6.14 -16.32
CA MET A 58 6.34 -6.14 -17.60
C MET A 58 6.62 -4.84 -18.35
N HIS A 59 6.99 -4.99 -19.64
CA HIS A 59 7.23 -3.89 -20.54
C HIS A 59 5.93 -3.48 -21.23
N VAL A 60 5.65 -2.18 -21.23
CA VAL A 60 4.40 -1.64 -21.76
C VAL A 60 4.66 -0.40 -22.61
N GLN A 61 3.84 -0.23 -23.64
CA GLN A 61 3.60 1.05 -24.28
C GLN A 61 2.40 1.72 -23.60
N PHE A 62 2.46 3.02 -23.38
CA PHE A 62 1.37 3.76 -22.76
C PHE A 62 1.33 5.21 -23.23
N LYS A 63 0.18 5.87 -23.09
CA LYS A 63 0.06 7.32 -23.22
C LYS A 63 0.05 7.97 -21.84
N ALA A 64 0.83 9.03 -21.66
CA ALA A 64 0.89 9.76 -20.41
C ALA A 64 0.21 11.13 -20.54
N LYS A 65 -0.59 11.50 -19.54
CA LYS A 65 -1.15 12.85 -19.39
C LYS A 65 -0.95 13.37 -17.98
N MET A 66 -0.85 14.68 -17.82
CA MET A 66 -0.80 15.28 -16.49
C MET A 66 -2.19 15.25 -15.86
N GLY A 67 -2.35 14.47 -14.78
CA GLY A 67 -3.54 14.49 -13.94
C GLY A 67 -3.37 15.39 -12.72
N GLU A 68 -4.43 15.54 -11.93
CA GLU A 68 -4.44 16.40 -10.73
C GLU A 68 -3.41 15.99 -9.66
N ARG A 69 -3.00 14.71 -9.66
CA ARG A 69 -2.08 14.11 -8.67
C ARG A 69 -0.72 13.70 -9.25
N GLY A 70 -0.43 14.07 -10.50
CA GLY A 70 0.78 13.67 -11.23
C GLY A 70 0.47 13.01 -12.57
N PRO A 71 1.50 12.53 -13.29
CA PRO A 71 1.31 11.93 -14.60
C PRO A 71 0.55 10.60 -14.47
N VAL A 72 -0.49 10.45 -15.28
CA VAL A 72 -1.36 9.26 -15.34
C VAL A 72 -1.17 8.59 -16.69
N ALA A 73 -0.88 7.30 -16.66
CA ALA A 73 -0.80 6.45 -17.83
C ALA A 73 -2.19 5.91 -18.21
N SER A 74 -2.45 5.86 -19.51
CA SER A 74 -3.69 5.36 -20.12
C SER A 74 -3.36 4.73 -21.47
N ASP A 75 -4.30 3.95 -22.05
CA ASP A 75 -4.09 3.25 -23.33
C ASP A 75 -2.83 2.36 -23.26
N ILE A 76 -2.83 1.46 -22.26
CA ILE A 76 -1.71 0.56 -22.01
C ILE A 76 -1.74 -0.58 -23.02
N ARG A 77 -0.60 -0.83 -23.67
CA ARG A 77 -0.37 -2.02 -24.48
C ARG A 77 0.81 -2.78 -23.92
N VAL A 78 0.56 -4.02 -23.54
CA VAL A 78 1.60 -4.94 -23.10
C VAL A 78 2.48 -5.34 -24.29
N LEU A 79 3.79 -5.28 -24.11
CA LEU A 79 4.78 -5.66 -25.10
C LEU A 79 5.47 -6.92 -24.60
N ASP A 80 4.99 -8.08 -25.03
CA ASP A 80 5.58 -9.37 -24.67
C ASP A 80 6.98 -9.59 -25.28
N GLY A 81 7.95 -10.05 -24.47
CA GLY A 81 9.12 -10.81 -24.92
C GLY A 81 10.34 -10.77 -24.00
N PRO A 82 11.03 -11.92 -23.72
CA PRO A 82 11.39 -12.92 -24.73
C PRO A 82 11.03 -14.37 -24.38
N GLY A 83 10.18 -15.00 -25.20
CA GLY A 83 9.96 -16.45 -25.17
C GLY A 83 8.60 -16.93 -25.69
N GLY A 84 8.24 -16.63 -26.94
CA GLY A 84 7.09 -17.28 -27.58
C GLY A 84 6.57 -16.60 -28.83
N PHE A 85 7.11 -16.96 -29.99
CA PHE A 85 6.43 -16.76 -31.26
C PHE A 85 5.10 -17.54 -31.25
N GLY A 86 3.99 -16.87 -31.54
CA GLY A 86 2.68 -17.51 -31.61
C GLY A 86 1.54 -16.62 -32.10
N GLY A 87 1.73 -15.94 -33.24
CA GLY A 87 0.70 -15.59 -34.23
C GLY A 87 -0.65 -15.03 -33.75
N GLY A 88 -0.89 -13.75 -34.02
CA GLY A 88 -2.24 -13.18 -33.93
C GLY A 88 -3.22 -13.77 -34.95
N LYS A 89 -4.52 -13.72 -34.60
CA LYS A 89 -5.65 -13.23 -35.42
C LYS A 89 -6.93 -13.39 -34.60
N GLY A 90 -7.80 -12.38 -34.69
CA GLY A 90 -9.01 -12.28 -33.88
C GLY A 90 -10.19 -13.13 -34.33
N PHE A 91 -11.34 -12.71 -33.80
CA PHE A 91 -12.73 -13.14 -34.02
C PHE A 91 -13.20 -14.42 -33.32
N GLY A 92 -14.30 -14.28 -32.58
CA GLY A 92 -15.25 -15.37 -32.34
C GLY A 92 -15.79 -15.46 -30.92
N GLY A 93 -16.82 -14.66 -30.61
CA GLY A 93 -17.58 -14.80 -29.37
C GLY A 93 -18.64 -15.92 -29.40
N LYS A 94 -19.37 -15.97 -28.28
CA LYS A 94 -20.50 -16.87 -27.89
C LYS A 94 -20.05 -18.26 -27.46
N GLY A 95 -20.50 -18.82 -26.34
CA GLY A 95 -21.62 -18.52 -25.48
C GLY A 95 -22.09 -19.84 -24.84
N MET A 96 -22.53 -19.76 -23.58
CA MET A 96 -23.44 -20.66 -22.85
C MET A 96 -23.25 -22.19 -22.87
N GLY A 97 -23.16 -22.75 -21.66
CA GLY A 97 -24.24 -23.66 -21.20
C GLY A 97 -23.89 -25.11 -20.88
N MET A 98 -24.06 -25.43 -19.59
CA MET A 98 -24.67 -26.65 -19.00
C MET A 98 -24.05 -28.06 -19.10
N MET A 99 -24.06 -28.70 -17.91
CA MET A 99 -24.38 -30.10 -17.55
C MET A 99 -23.55 -31.29 -18.07
N GLN A 100 -22.85 -31.91 -17.10
CA GLN A 100 -23.10 -33.27 -16.57
C GLN A 100 -22.76 -34.55 -17.37
N TRP A 101 -22.07 -35.44 -16.63
CA TRP A 101 -22.14 -36.92 -16.61
C TRP A 101 -21.44 -37.75 -17.69
N GLY A 102 -20.44 -38.52 -17.23
CA GLY A 102 -20.37 -39.97 -17.43
C GLY A 102 -19.70 -40.48 -18.71
N GLY A 103 -18.87 -41.51 -18.56
CA GLY A 103 -18.73 -42.55 -19.59
C GLY A 103 -17.33 -42.77 -20.16
N LYS A 104 -16.85 -44.01 -19.98
CA LYS A 104 -15.75 -44.65 -20.73
C LYS A 104 -16.02 -44.66 -22.24
N GLY A 105 -14.97 -44.62 -23.05
CA GLY A 105 -15.01 -45.00 -24.48
C GLY A 105 -13.78 -44.45 -25.23
N PHE A 106 -12.76 -45.27 -25.47
CA PHE A 106 -12.48 -45.97 -26.74
C PHE A 106 -12.35 -45.05 -27.97
N GLY A 107 -11.18 -45.11 -28.59
CA GLY A 107 -10.81 -44.29 -29.74
C GLY A 107 -11.42 -44.73 -31.07
N GLY A 108 -11.17 -43.93 -32.10
CA GLY A 108 -11.50 -44.29 -33.48
C GLY A 108 -11.49 -43.12 -34.46
N LYS A 109 -10.46 -43.09 -35.31
CA LYS A 109 -10.40 -42.72 -36.74
C LYS A 109 -11.54 -41.86 -37.35
N GLY A 110 -11.15 -40.69 -37.88
CA GLY A 110 -10.97 -40.42 -39.33
C GLY A 110 -12.19 -40.36 -40.27
N PHE A 111 -11.96 -39.65 -41.40
CA PHE A 111 -12.82 -39.37 -42.57
C PHE A 111 -13.79 -38.18 -42.40
N GLY A 112 -13.89 -37.17 -43.27
CA GLY A 112 -13.37 -36.98 -44.64
C GLY A 112 -14.52 -36.54 -45.57
N GLY A 113 -14.40 -35.35 -46.17
CA GLY A 113 -15.26 -34.81 -47.26
C GLY A 113 -16.61 -34.25 -46.80
N ASP A 114 -17.30 -33.35 -47.48
CA ASP A 114 -17.09 -32.49 -48.67
C ASP A 114 -18.46 -31.75 -48.84
N PHE A 115 -18.54 -30.79 -49.76
CA PHE A 115 -19.75 -30.04 -50.19
C PHE A 115 -20.22 -28.92 -49.23
N GLY A 116 -20.48 -27.67 -49.65
CA GLY A 116 -20.65 -27.12 -50.99
C GLY A 116 -21.91 -26.24 -51.03
N GLY A 117 -21.75 -24.95 -51.35
CA GLY A 117 -22.82 -23.98 -51.67
C GLY A 117 -23.63 -23.46 -50.47
N GLY A 118 -24.11 -22.23 -50.40
CA GLY A 118 -24.22 -21.13 -51.35
C GLY A 118 -25.29 -20.15 -50.83
N PHE A 119 -25.29 -18.93 -51.37
CA PHE A 119 -26.36 -17.91 -51.33
C PHE A 119 -26.63 -17.27 -49.95
N GLY A 120 -26.39 -15.96 -49.78
CA GLY A 120 -27.25 -14.86 -50.25
C GLY A 120 -28.24 -14.52 -49.12
N GLY A 121 -28.54 -13.29 -48.71
CA GLY A 121 -28.25 -11.93 -49.11
C GLY A 121 -29.18 -11.03 -48.28
N GLY A 122 -28.82 -9.76 -48.06
CA GLY A 122 -29.77 -8.67 -47.82
C GLY A 122 -30.30 -8.42 -46.40
N GLY A 123 -30.08 -7.19 -45.91
CA GLY A 123 -31.24 -6.32 -45.66
C GLY A 123 -31.42 -5.71 -44.26
N PHE A 124 -31.43 -4.36 -44.25
CA PHE A 124 -32.21 -3.44 -43.38
C PHE A 124 -31.74 -3.32 -41.91
N GLY A 125 -31.60 -2.14 -41.29
CA GLY A 125 -32.28 -0.85 -41.45
C GLY A 125 -32.68 -0.39 -40.04
N GLY A 126 -32.24 0.79 -39.60
CA GLY A 126 -32.21 1.21 -38.19
C GLY A 126 -33.54 1.69 -37.54
N GLY A 127 -33.43 2.30 -36.35
CA GLY A 127 -34.49 3.14 -35.79
C GLY A 127 -34.64 3.21 -34.25
N PHE A 128 -34.41 4.42 -33.72
CA PHE A 128 -35.19 5.15 -32.68
C PHE A 128 -35.41 4.62 -31.24
N GLY A 129 -35.11 5.52 -30.28
CA GLY A 129 -36.13 6.08 -29.38
C GLY A 129 -36.15 5.60 -27.92
N GLY A 130 -35.90 6.51 -26.97
CA GLY A 130 -36.02 6.25 -25.52
C GLY A 130 -37.30 6.78 -24.86
N LYS A 131 -37.56 6.37 -23.61
CA LYS A 131 -38.08 7.17 -22.46
C LYS A 131 -38.58 6.28 -21.31
N GLY A 132 -38.44 6.80 -20.08
CA GLY A 132 -39.26 6.51 -18.89
C GLY A 132 -38.67 5.46 -17.94
N GLY A 133 -38.46 5.66 -16.64
CA GLY A 133 -38.95 6.67 -15.71
C GLY A 133 -40.02 6.09 -14.78
N PHE A 134 -39.63 5.53 -13.63
CA PHE A 134 -40.50 5.34 -12.46
C PHE A 134 -39.66 5.42 -11.17
N GLY A 135 -40.08 6.30 -10.26
CA GLY A 135 -39.51 6.50 -8.94
C GLY A 135 -40.45 6.07 -7.82
N GLY A 136 -39.88 6.07 -6.60
CA GLY A 136 -40.55 5.97 -5.30
C GLY A 136 -40.56 4.55 -4.71
N GLY A 137 -40.13 4.27 -3.48
CA GLY A 137 -39.57 5.08 -2.41
C GLY A 137 -39.57 4.29 -1.07
N LYS A 138 -38.77 4.80 -0.10
CA LYS A 138 -38.80 4.63 1.37
C LYS A 138 -38.01 3.49 2.09
N GLY A 139 -37.12 3.95 2.99
CA GLY A 139 -36.73 3.33 4.28
C GLY A 139 -35.24 3.02 4.38
N GLY A 140 -34.36 3.92 4.86
CA GLY A 140 -33.97 4.08 6.29
C GLY A 140 -32.88 3.05 6.65
N PHE A 141 -31.60 3.38 6.86
CA PHE A 141 -30.99 3.98 8.05
C PHE A 141 -29.75 4.84 7.71
N GLY A 142 -29.54 5.91 8.48
CA GLY A 142 -28.50 6.91 8.28
C GLY A 142 -27.09 6.47 8.67
N GLY A 143 -26.12 7.09 7.99
CA GLY A 143 -24.71 7.18 8.34
C GLY A 143 -24.15 8.36 7.55
N GLY A 144 -24.01 9.50 8.21
CA GLY A 144 -23.73 10.79 7.59
C GLY A 144 -22.40 10.83 6.83
N GLY A 145 -22.43 11.56 5.71
CA GLY A 145 -21.21 12.04 5.07
C GLY A 145 -20.48 13.01 6.01
N PHE A 146 -19.17 12.83 6.09
CA PHE A 146 -18.25 13.91 6.37
C PHE A 146 -17.35 14.06 5.17
N ASP A 147 -17.76 15.01 4.33
CA ASP A 147 -16.87 15.85 3.56
C ASP A 147 -15.84 16.44 4.55
N GLY A 148 -14.57 16.19 4.26
CA GLY A 148 -13.44 16.54 5.12
C GLY A 148 -12.19 16.60 4.28
N GLY A 149 -12.13 17.58 3.38
CA GLY A 149 -10.90 17.97 2.72
C GLY A 149 -9.82 18.29 3.75
N PHE A 150 -8.64 17.72 3.57
CA PHE A 150 -7.38 18.36 3.92
C PHE A 150 -6.35 18.03 2.84
N GLY A 151 -6.40 18.83 1.76
CA GLY A 151 -5.14 19.31 1.21
C GLY A 151 -4.50 20.21 2.25
N GLY A 152 -3.21 20.00 2.54
CA GLY A 152 -2.44 20.96 3.31
C GLY A 152 -1.43 20.38 4.29
N LYS A 153 -0.19 20.26 3.78
CA LYS A 153 1.08 20.50 4.50
C LYS A 153 1.55 19.46 5.53
N GLY A 154 2.66 18.79 5.20
CA GLY A 154 3.63 18.31 6.18
C GLY A 154 3.79 16.79 6.33
N GLY A 155 3.28 15.99 5.40
CA GLY A 155 3.33 14.51 5.45
C GLY A 155 4.73 13.94 5.36
N TRP A 156 5.40 13.81 6.50
CA TRP A 156 6.28 12.73 6.92
C TRP A 156 6.64 11.73 5.82
N GLY A 157 7.89 11.76 5.38
CA GLY A 157 8.56 10.55 4.89
C GLY A 157 8.74 9.60 6.06
N ALA A 158 7.64 9.02 6.54
CA ALA A 158 7.70 7.84 7.39
C ALA A 158 8.24 6.74 6.50
N ALA A 159 9.48 6.33 6.74
CA ALA A 159 9.94 5.05 6.25
C ALA A 159 8.91 4.00 6.67
N GLU A 160 8.48 3.14 5.75
CA GLU A 160 7.56 2.06 6.10
C GLU A 160 8.08 1.31 7.34
N PRO A 161 7.22 0.99 8.31
CA PRO A 161 7.64 0.30 9.52
C PRO A 161 8.31 -1.02 9.11
N LYS A 162 9.60 -1.13 9.43
CA LYS A 162 10.33 -2.38 9.24
C LYS A 162 9.83 -3.39 10.26
N GLN A 163 9.83 -4.68 9.91
CA GLN A 163 9.38 -5.71 10.83
C GLN A 163 10.23 -5.77 12.12
N ASP A 164 11.47 -5.31 12.04
CA ASP A 164 12.41 -5.29 13.17
C ASP A 164 12.32 -4.02 14.03
N ASP A 165 11.52 -3.01 13.64
CA ASP A 165 11.37 -1.80 14.43
C ASP A 165 10.60 -2.13 15.72
N LEU A 166 11.13 -1.69 16.86
CA LEU A 166 10.46 -1.82 18.16
C LEU A 166 9.53 -0.62 18.40
N TYR A 167 8.28 -0.92 18.73
CA TYR A 167 7.24 0.02 19.07
C TYR A 167 6.77 -0.18 20.50
N PHE A 168 6.16 0.86 21.05
CA PHE A 168 5.64 0.89 22.40
C PHE A 168 4.18 1.31 22.39
N GLY A 169 3.41 0.83 23.34
CA GLY A 169 2.00 1.20 23.44
C GLY A 169 1.36 0.72 24.73
N LEU A 170 0.06 0.98 24.85
CA LEU A 170 -0.75 0.59 25.99
C LEU A 170 -1.74 -0.50 25.55
N LEU A 171 -1.75 -1.65 26.21
CA LEU A 171 -2.75 -2.69 25.92
C LEU A 171 -4.14 -2.19 26.32
N LYS A 172 -4.95 -1.79 25.34
CA LYS A 172 -6.21 -1.07 25.56
C LYS A 172 -7.36 -2.01 25.91
N ASN A 173 -7.47 -3.13 25.20
CA ASN A 173 -8.47 -4.15 25.46
C ASN A 173 -7.99 -5.53 25.03
N VAL A 174 -8.58 -6.55 25.63
CA VAL A 174 -8.45 -7.95 25.23
C VAL A 174 -9.86 -8.52 25.20
N ASN A 175 -10.26 -9.09 24.08
CA ASN A 175 -11.49 -9.85 23.96
C ASN A 175 -11.14 -11.35 24.03
N GLU A 176 -11.37 -11.94 25.20
CA GLU A 176 -11.02 -13.34 25.46
C GLU A 176 -11.84 -14.33 24.62
N GLU A 177 -13.08 -13.98 24.29
CA GLU A 177 -14.00 -14.80 23.49
C GLU A 177 -13.60 -14.79 22.01
N ARG A 178 -13.23 -13.62 21.49
CA ARG A 178 -12.84 -13.45 20.08
C ARG A 178 -11.35 -13.73 19.82
N GLY A 179 -10.56 -13.91 20.87
CA GLY A 179 -9.16 -14.32 20.77
C GLY A 179 -8.19 -13.23 20.30
N PHE A 180 -8.51 -11.95 20.50
CA PHE A 180 -7.63 -10.84 20.12
C PHE A 180 -7.77 -9.63 21.06
N GLY A 181 -6.78 -8.75 21.02
CA GLY A 181 -6.78 -7.45 21.69
C GLY A 181 -6.25 -6.33 20.81
N HIS A 182 -6.26 -5.12 21.36
CA HIS A 182 -5.72 -3.93 20.70
C HIS A 182 -4.75 -3.19 21.61
N ILE A 183 -3.62 -2.79 21.04
CA ILE A 183 -2.61 -1.95 21.68
C ILE A 183 -2.76 -0.53 21.13
N ALA A 184 -3.07 0.42 22.01
CA ALA A 184 -3.07 1.84 21.68
C ALA A 184 -1.62 2.29 21.45
N CYS A 185 -1.35 2.81 20.25
CA CYS A 185 -0.03 3.29 19.86
C CYS A 185 -0.18 4.44 18.86
N ASP A 186 0.27 5.63 19.25
CA ASP A 186 0.13 6.85 18.45
C ASP A 186 0.82 6.76 17.08
N ALA A 187 1.97 6.09 17.02
CA ALA A 187 2.67 5.85 15.76
C ALA A 187 1.79 5.03 14.79
N MET A 188 1.12 4.00 15.30
CA MET A 188 0.24 3.14 14.51
C MET A 188 -1.04 3.87 14.10
N GLN A 189 -1.62 4.64 15.01
CA GLN A 189 -2.80 5.44 14.75
C GLN A 189 -2.53 6.48 13.65
N LYS A 190 -1.34 7.08 13.62
CA LYS A 190 -0.94 8.03 12.56
C LYS A 190 -0.65 7.35 11.23
N MET A 191 0.01 6.18 11.25
CA MET A 191 0.39 5.47 10.01
C MET A 191 -0.79 4.71 9.36
N TYR A 192 -1.65 4.10 10.16
CA TYR A 192 -2.71 3.19 9.69
C TYR A 192 -4.12 3.61 10.08
N GLY A 193 -4.28 4.71 10.84
CA GLY A 193 -5.60 5.20 11.27
C GLY A 193 -6.26 4.34 12.35
N ARG A 194 -5.52 3.42 12.98
CA ARG A 194 -6.08 2.45 13.94
C ARG A 194 -5.07 1.97 14.97
N ASP A 195 -5.60 1.47 16.09
CA ASP A 195 -4.86 0.75 17.13
C ASP A 195 -4.21 -0.52 16.56
N MET A 196 -3.13 -0.98 17.19
CA MET A 196 -2.41 -2.17 16.76
C MET A 196 -3.14 -3.45 17.19
N PHE A 197 -3.43 -4.32 16.23
CA PHE A 197 -4.04 -5.61 16.50
C PHE A 197 -3.03 -6.57 17.15
N ALA A 198 -3.44 -7.29 18.19
CA ALA A 198 -2.62 -8.28 18.88
C ALA A 198 -3.41 -9.59 19.06
N HIS A 199 -2.76 -10.72 18.78
CA HIS A 199 -3.36 -12.04 19.02
C HIS A 199 -3.39 -12.37 20.52
N LYS A 200 -4.44 -13.06 20.98
CA LYS A 200 -4.56 -13.52 22.37
C LYS A 200 -3.33 -14.32 22.82
N THR A 201 -2.85 -15.24 22.00
CA THR A 201 -1.66 -16.05 22.29
C THR A 201 -0.45 -15.17 22.60
N SER A 202 -0.18 -14.13 21.79
CA SER A 202 0.95 -13.22 22.02
C SER A 202 0.80 -12.37 23.28
N ILE A 203 -0.43 -12.03 23.66
CA ILE A 203 -0.73 -11.27 24.89
C ILE A 203 -0.53 -12.17 26.12
N GLU A 204 -0.99 -13.43 26.05
CA GLU A 204 -0.85 -14.42 27.12
C GLU A 204 0.61 -14.82 27.35
N GLU A 205 1.38 -15.01 26.27
CA GLU A 205 2.83 -15.24 26.32
C GLU A 205 3.58 -14.09 27.00
N ALA A 206 3.17 -12.85 26.71
CA ALA A 206 3.72 -11.66 27.33
C ALA A 206 3.30 -11.50 28.80
N ARG A 207 2.26 -12.21 29.25
CA ARG A 207 1.67 -12.13 30.60
C ARG A 207 1.27 -10.70 30.99
N VAL A 208 0.65 -9.99 30.04
CA VAL A 208 0.23 -8.59 30.20
C VAL A 208 -1.28 -8.45 30.25
N GLY A 209 -1.75 -7.54 31.10
CA GLY A 209 -3.17 -7.20 31.27
C GLY A 209 -3.55 -5.89 30.60
N THR A 210 -4.86 -5.66 30.44
CA THR A 210 -5.38 -4.37 29.95
C THR A 210 -4.92 -3.23 30.85
N GLY A 211 -4.49 -2.12 30.24
CA GLY A 211 -3.93 -0.95 30.93
C GLY A 211 -2.43 -1.03 31.18
N GLN A 212 -1.74 -2.11 30.79
CA GLN A 212 -0.29 -2.21 30.91
C GLN A 212 0.44 -1.71 29.66
N SER A 213 1.61 -1.11 29.89
CA SER A 213 2.52 -0.70 28.83
C SER A 213 3.28 -1.91 28.28
N VAL A 214 3.41 -1.95 26.96
CA VAL A 214 4.02 -3.08 26.24
C VAL A 214 4.97 -2.57 25.17
N SER A 215 5.99 -3.37 24.87
CA SER A 215 6.81 -3.24 23.66
C SER A 215 6.47 -4.35 22.69
N PHE A 216 6.53 -4.08 21.40
CA PHE A 216 6.18 -5.03 20.35
C PHE A 216 6.86 -4.67 19.02
N ASN A 217 7.00 -5.67 18.16
CA ASN A 217 7.37 -5.49 16.76
C ASN A 217 6.11 -5.56 15.88
N ILE A 218 6.20 -5.08 14.64
CA ILE A 218 5.08 -5.11 13.69
C ILE A 218 5.36 -6.18 12.65
N SER A 219 4.40 -7.06 12.42
CA SER A 219 4.43 -7.97 11.27
C SER A 219 3.23 -7.71 10.36
N SER A 220 3.41 -7.92 9.06
CA SER A 220 2.32 -7.82 8.08
C SER A 220 1.59 -9.15 7.97
N GLY A 221 0.28 -9.15 8.15
CA GLY A 221 -0.57 -10.34 7.99
C GLY A 221 -1.68 -10.13 6.97
N PRO A 222 -2.47 -11.19 6.67
CA PRO A 222 -3.57 -11.13 5.70
C PRO A 222 -4.68 -10.13 6.07
N LYS A 223 -4.80 -9.76 7.35
CA LYS A 223 -5.76 -8.76 7.87
C LYS A 223 -5.10 -7.38 8.13
N GLY A 224 -3.88 -7.19 7.62
CA GLY A 224 -3.05 -6.00 7.85
C GLY A 224 -2.00 -6.20 8.95
N PRO A 225 -1.37 -5.10 9.40
CA PRO A 225 -0.32 -5.16 10.40
C PRO A 225 -0.85 -5.64 11.75
N HIS A 226 -0.05 -6.45 12.43
CA HIS A 226 -0.31 -6.96 13.77
C HIS A 226 0.96 -6.92 14.62
N ALA A 227 0.78 -6.83 15.95
CA ALA A 227 1.85 -6.89 16.93
C ALA A 227 2.36 -8.32 17.08
N VAL A 228 3.68 -8.46 17.11
CA VAL A 228 4.41 -9.70 17.42
C VAL A 228 5.48 -9.40 18.46
N ASN A 229 6.04 -10.44 19.08
CA ASN A 229 7.05 -10.31 20.14
C ASN A 229 6.64 -9.36 21.26
N ILE A 230 5.37 -9.40 21.67
CA ILE A 230 4.85 -8.53 22.72
C ILE A 230 5.58 -8.84 24.03
N LYS A 231 6.06 -7.80 24.72
CA LYS A 231 6.70 -7.92 26.02
C LYS A 231 6.15 -6.85 26.96
N PRO A 232 6.06 -7.14 28.27
CA PRO A 232 5.78 -6.10 29.26
C PRO A 232 6.87 -5.04 29.19
N PHE A 233 6.48 -3.77 29.21
CA PHE A 233 7.39 -2.65 29.22
C PHE A 233 7.07 -1.76 30.41
N ASP A 234 8.04 -1.58 31.29
CA ASP A 234 7.90 -0.65 32.40
C ASP A 234 8.18 0.77 31.93
N SER A 235 7.12 1.58 31.81
CA SER A 235 7.23 3.00 31.44
C SER A 235 8.01 3.83 32.47
N GLN A 236 8.20 3.34 33.71
CA GLN A 236 9.05 4.04 34.69
C GLN A 236 10.52 4.02 34.28
N SER A 237 10.96 2.98 33.56
CA SER A 237 12.31 2.92 32.96
C SER A 237 12.55 4.04 31.95
N ALA A 238 11.49 4.65 31.41
CA ALA A 238 11.56 5.81 30.52
C ALA A 238 11.89 7.12 31.28
N SER A 239 11.51 7.22 32.56
CA SER A 239 11.84 8.38 33.42
C SER A 239 13.31 8.45 33.86
N MET A 240 14.09 7.40 33.59
CA MET A 240 15.52 7.41 33.83
C MET A 240 16.21 8.41 32.90
N THR A 241 17.30 9.00 33.41
CA THR A 241 18.10 9.92 32.61
C THR A 241 19.26 9.17 31.98
N PHE A 242 19.35 9.23 30.65
CA PHE A 242 20.37 8.60 29.84
C PHE A 242 21.33 9.66 29.30
N VAL A 243 22.53 9.22 28.95
CA VAL A 243 23.53 10.00 28.21
C VAL A 243 23.77 9.29 26.88
N GLY A 244 23.96 10.06 25.83
CA GLY A 244 24.24 9.53 24.50
C GLY A 244 24.83 10.58 23.58
N GLN A 245 25.23 10.13 22.41
CA GLN A 245 25.82 10.97 21.37
C GLN A 245 24.80 11.23 20.26
N VAL A 246 24.67 12.47 19.81
CA VAL A 246 23.85 12.82 18.65
C VAL A 246 24.47 12.16 17.41
N LYS A 247 23.86 11.08 16.94
CA LYS A 247 24.32 10.27 15.81
C LYS A 247 23.97 10.92 14.48
N THR A 248 22.78 11.50 14.40
CA THR A 248 22.32 12.24 13.22
C THR A 248 21.54 13.46 13.65
N TRP A 249 21.64 14.54 12.88
CA TRP A 249 20.89 15.76 13.10
C TRP A 249 20.59 16.44 11.76
N ASN A 250 19.34 16.85 11.57
CA ASN A 250 18.93 17.64 10.42
C ASN A 250 18.30 18.93 10.94
N ASP A 251 19.04 20.03 10.87
CA ASP A 251 18.58 21.31 11.42
C ASP A 251 17.38 21.90 10.66
N LEU A 252 17.32 21.69 9.33
CA LEU A 252 16.21 22.13 8.48
C LEU A 252 14.91 21.43 8.82
N LYS A 253 14.96 20.11 9.05
CA LYS A 253 13.79 19.31 9.42
C LYS A 253 13.52 19.34 10.94
N GLY A 254 14.49 19.80 11.73
CA GLY A 254 14.40 19.90 13.19
C GLY A 254 14.32 18.56 13.91
N TRP A 255 15.00 17.52 13.40
CA TRP A 255 15.06 16.22 14.07
C TRP A 255 16.36 15.47 13.81
N GLY A 256 16.63 14.50 14.68
CA GLY A 256 17.80 13.62 14.61
C GLY A 256 17.62 12.35 15.43
N PHE A 257 18.72 11.65 15.64
CA PHE A 257 18.79 10.44 16.46
C PHE A 257 20.00 10.49 17.38
N ILE A 258 19.82 10.00 18.61
CA ILE A 258 20.87 9.85 19.62
C ILE A 258 21.21 8.36 19.74
N ASP A 259 22.49 8.01 19.63
CA ASP A 259 22.99 6.71 20.03
C ASP A 259 23.31 6.75 21.53
N SER A 260 22.72 5.83 22.29
CA SER A 260 22.97 5.72 23.73
C SER A 260 23.21 4.28 24.09
N PRO A 261 24.45 3.90 24.46
CA PRO A 261 24.77 2.53 24.86
C PRO A 261 23.94 2.03 26.05
N ALA A 262 23.53 2.93 26.95
CA ALA A 262 22.70 2.58 28.11
C ALA A 262 21.21 2.42 27.75
N ALA A 263 20.70 3.21 26.79
CA ALA A 263 19.30 3.13 26.37
C ALA A 263 19.08 1.98 25.36
N ARG A 264 20.07 1.69 24.51
CA ARG A 264 19.97 0.68 23.45
C ARG A 264 19.55 -0.72 23.90
N PRO A 265 20.05 -1.32 24.99
CA PRO A 265 19.56 -2.64 25.43
C PRO A 265 18.10 -2.63 25.88
N ILE A 266 17.57 -1.47 26.29
CA ILE A 266 16.18 -1.31 26.78
C ILE A 266 15.24 -1.06 25.60
N PHE A 267 15.58 -0.09 24.74
CA PHE A 267 14.70 0.36 23.65
C PHE A 267 14.99 -0.29 22.30
N GLN A 268 16.09 -1.05 22.19
CA GLN A 268 16.53 -1.77 20.98
C GLN A 268 16.62 -0.89 19.72
N SER A 269 16.71 0.43 19.89
CA SER A 269 16.76 1.41 18.81
C SER A 269 17.56 2.63 19.22
N ASP A 270 17.92 3.45 18.23
CA ASP A 270 18.37 4.81 18.47
C ASP A 270 17.20 5.64 19.03
N ILE A 271 17.52 6.67 19.82
CA ILE A 271 16.51 7.52 20.47
C ILE A 271 16.21 8.71 19.57
N PHE A 272 14.93 8.92 19.25
CA PHE A 272 14.52 10.02 18.38
C PHE A 272 14.64 11.38 19.08
N LEU A 273 15.31 12.34 18.44
CA LEU A 273 15.52 13.69 18.97
C LEU A 273 14.75 14.71 18.13
N ARG A 274 13.93 15.55 18.78
CA ARG A 274 13.21 16.67 18.13
C ARG A 274 13.79 18.00 18.58
N LYS A 275 13.80 19.00 17.67
CA LYS A 275 14.26 20.37 17.95
C LYS A 275 13.52 21.03 19.11
N ASN A 276 12.23 20.75 19.27
CA ASN A 276 11.44 21.28 20.38
C ASN A 276 11.93 20.79 21.76
N GLU A 277 12.65 19.67 21.82
CA GLU A 277 13.15 19.10 23.08
C GLU A 277 14.48 19.71 23.53
N LEU A 278 15.13 20.51 22.68
CA LEU A 278 16.42 21.15 22.96
C LEU A 278 16.29 22.48 23.71
N GLY A 279 15.07 22.98 23.92
CA GLY A 279 14.83 24.24 24.66
C GLY A 279 15.51 25.46 24.03
N GLY A 280 15.66 25.50 22.71
CA GLY A 280 16.33 26.58 21.98
C GLY A 280 17.85 26.42 21.83
N LYS A 281 18.44 25.35 22.37
CA LYS A 281 19.83 24.99 22.09
C LYS A 281 19.97 24.39 20.69
N THR A 282 21.13 24.58 20.08
CA THR A 282 21.54 23.88 18.86
C THR A 282 22.40 22.67 19.23
N VAL A 283 22.24 21.58 18.50
CA VAL A 283 23.09 20.39 18.62
C VAL A 283 23.70 20.07 17.27
N ALA A 284 24.90 19.49 17.29
CA ALA A 284 25.59 18.96 16.14
C ALA A 284 25.74 17.44 16.25
N VAL A 285 25.99 16.79 15.10
CA VAL A 285 26.36 15.38 15.10
C VAL A 285 27.68 15.21 15.84
N GLY A 286 27.72 14.28 16.79
CA GLY A 286 28.86 14.03 17.66
C GLY A 286 28.72 14.60 19.07
N ASP A 287 27.75 15.49 19.32
CA ASP A 287 27.56 16.10 20.63
C ASP A 287 27.06 15.09 21.67
N GLN A 288 27.57 15.21 22.89
CA GLN A 288 27.05 14.48 24.04
C GLN A 288 25.86 15.22 24.62
N VAL A 289 24.75 14.50 24.78
CA VAL A 289 23.50 15.03 25.34
C VAL A 289 23.01 14.15 26.46
N GLN A 290 22.41 14.79 27.45
CA GLN A 290 21.69 14.10 28.51
C GLN A 290 20.18 14.26 28.29
N PHE A 291 19.43 13.18 28.43
CA PHE A 291 18.01 13.15 28.09
C PHE A 291 17.24 12.10 28.90
N GLN A 292 15.93 12.23 28.98
CA GLN A 292 15.02 11.18 29.41
C GLN A 292 14.33 10.56 28.20
N VAL A 293 13.82 9.34 28.31
CA VAL A 293 13.11 8.69 27.21
C VAL A 293 11.60 8.74 27.44
N ASP A 294 10.85 9.02 26.40
CA ASP A 294 9.41 8.92 26.38
C ASP A 294 8.99 7.97 25.25
N THR A 295 8.00 7.14 25.53
CA THR A 295 7.50 6.11 24.60
C THR A 295 6.05 6.32 24.20
N VAL A 296 5.37 7.34 24.74
CA VAL A 296 3.95 7.64 24.47
C VAL A 296 3.66 7.80 22.97
N GLY A 297 4.61 8.38 22.22
CA GLY A 297 4.50 8.55 20.77
C GLY A 297 4.60 7.26 19.94
N GLY A 298 4.74 6.10 20.57
CA GLY A 298 4.87 4.79 19.93
C GLY A 298 6.30 4.38 19.60
N ARG A 299 7.27 5.29 19.71
CA ARG A 299 8.71 5.06 19.53
C ARG A 299 9.47 5.78 20.64
N ALA A 300 10.67 5.30 20.96
CA ALA A 300 11.52 5.93 21.95
C ALA A 300 11.97 7.33 21.47
N SER A 301 11.53 8.37 22.18
CA SER A 301 11.84 9.77 21.92
C SER A 301 12.58 10.37 23.11
N ALA A 302 13.58 11.19 22.84
CA ALA A 302 14.25 11.98 23.87
C ALA A 302 13.33 13.09 24.36
N LYS A 303 13.37 13.35 25.66
CA LYS A 303 12.72 14.44 26.39
C LYS A 303 13.74 15.09 27.31
N ASN A 304 13.49 16.36 27.69
CA ASN A 304 14.33 17.10 28.64
C ASN A 304 15.82 17.07 28.25
N VAL A 305 16.11 17.35 26.98
CA VAL A 305 17.46 17.20 26.42
C VAL A 305 18.31 18.40 26.83
N ARG A 306 19.49 18.16 27.40
CA ARG A 306 20.37 19.21 27.93
C ARG A 306 21.82 19.09 27.54
#